data_AF-A0A1Y3N9C3-F1
#
_entry.id   AF-A0A1Y3N9C3-F1
#
_cell.length_a   1.000
_cell.length_b   1.000
_cell.length_c   1.000
_cell.angle_alpha   90.00
_cell.angle_beta   90.00
_cell.angle_gamma   90.00
#
_symmetry.space_group_name_H-M   'P 1'
#
loop_
_entity.id
_entity.type
_entity.pdbx_description
1 polymer ?
#
loop_
_entity_poly.entity_id
_entity_poly.type
_entity_poly.pdbx_seq_one_letter_code
_entity_poly.pdbx_strand_id
1 'polypeptide(L)'
;MKFQNILLALSCGLLSHTFALSWEQADEKAKTFMSDLSESEKIDIVTGYMNNQGSCVGNIKPLPRKNFKGLCLQDGPAGVRFNGKLQPPGKVTIKYIIINI
;
A
#
# COMPACT_ATOMS: atom_id res chain seq x y z
N MET A 1 -8.90 -46.47 -5.62
CA MET A 1 -7.92 -45.35 -5.64
C MET A 1 -8.03 -44.67 -7.00
N LYS A 2 -8.35 -43.39 -7.26
CA LYS A 2 -8.51 -42.15 -6.48
C LYS A 2 -9.40 -41.20 -7.34
N PHE A 3 -10.73 -41.36 -7.34
CA PHE A 3 -11.63 -40.42 -8.05
C PHE A 3 -11.87 -39.11 -7.27
N GLN A 4 -11.52 -39.09 -5.98
CA GLN A 4 -11.58 -37.91 -5.11
C GLN A 4 -10.52 -36.84 -5.45
N ASN A 5 -9.50 -37.16 -6.26
CA ASN A 5 -8.40 -36.25 -6.53
C ASN A 5 -8.66 -35.26 -7.69
N ILE A 6 -9.68 -35.51 -8.53
CA ILE A 6 -9.99 -34.64 -9.68
C ILE A 6 -10.88 -33.46 -9.25
N LEU A 7 -11.82 -33.70 -8.32
CA LEU A 7 -12.69 -32.65 -7.75
C LEU A 7 -11.91 -31.61 -6.92
N LEU A 8 -10.81 -32.00 -6.28
CA LEU A 8 -9.90 -31.09 -5.56
C LEU A 8 -9.01 -30.24 -6.48
N ALA A 9 -8.69 -30.72 -7.68
CA ALA A 9 -7.87 -29.96 -8.63
C ALA A 9 -8.68 -28.86 -9.33
N LEU A 10 -9.96 -29.11 -9.60
CA LEU A 10 -10.87 -28.13 -10.22
C LEU A 10 -11.25 -27.00 -9.26
N SER A 11 -11.36 -27.26 -7.96
CA SER A 11 -11.61 -26.21 -6.96
C SER A 11 -10.40 -25.28 -6.76
N CYS A 12 -9.18 -25.78 -6.97
CA CYS A 12 -7.96 -24.96 -6.87
C CYS A 12 -7.76 -24.03 -8.08
N GLY A 13 -8.20 -24.44 -9.28
CA GLY A 13 -8.12 -23.61 -10.50
C GLY A 13 -9.10 -22.43 -10.53
N LEU A 14 -10.27 -22.56 -9.90
CA LEU A 14 -11.31 -21.52 -9.85
C LEU A 14 -11.11 -20.50 -8.72
N LEU A 15 -10.21 -20.77 -7.76
CA LEU A 15 -9.89 -19.90 -6.62
C LEU A 15 -8.65 -19.02 -6.83
N SER A 16 -8.22 -18.81 -8.08
CA SER A 16 -7.35 -17.67 -8.40
C SER A 16 -8.19 -16.38 -8.43
N HIS A 17 -8.93 -16.09 -7.35
CA HIS A 17 -9.45 -14.75 -7.15
C HIS A 17 -8.26 -13.85 -6.86
N THR A 18 -8.07 -12.90 -7.76
CA THR A 18 -7.02 -11.90 -7.74
C THR A 18 -6.99 -11.21 -6.37
N PHE A 19 -5.98 -11.48 -5.55
CA PHE A 19 -5.71 -10.69 -4.34
C PHE A 19 -5.32 -9.23 -4.65
N ALA A 20 -5.10 -8.90 -5.93
CA ALA A 20 -4.90 -7.55 -6.41
C ALA A 20 -6.27 -6.94 -6.80
N LEU A 21 -6.61 -5.82 -6.18
CA LEU A 21 -7.69 -4.95 -6.66
C LEU A 21 -7.34 -4.45 -8.05
N SER A 22 -8.33 -4.38 -8.95
CA SER A 22 -8.15 -3.66 -10.20
C SER A 22 -8.02 -2.16 -9.92
N TRP A 23 -7.45 -1.41 -10.88
CA TRP A 23 -7.39 0.05 -10.78
C TRP A 23 -8.78 0.69 -10.67
N GLU A 24 -9.77 0.13 -11.34
CA GLU A 24 -11.15 0.59 -11.26
C GLU A 24 -11.71 0.43 -9.83
N GLN A 25 -11.49 -0.73 -9.20
CA GLN A 25 -11.89 -0.97 -7.81
C GLN A 25 -11.14 -0.06 -6.81
N ALA A 26 -9.86 0.20 -7.06
CA ALA A 26 -9.06 1.11 -6.24
C ALA A 26 -9.52 2.58 -6.38
N ASP A 27 -9.85 3.00 -7.60
CA ASP A 27 -10.37 4.34 -7.89
C ASP A 27 -11.74 4.59 -7.24
N GLU A 28 -12.64 3.60 -7.28
CA GLU A 28 -13.94 3.68 -6.61
C GLU A 28 -13.79 3.85 -5.08
N LYS A 29 -12.88 3.09 -4.47
CA LYS A 29 -12.52 3.23 -3.05
C LYS A 29 -11.94 4.61 -2.74
N ALA A 30 -11.02 5.10 -3.59
CA ALA A 30 -10.42 6.42 -3.42
C ALA A 30 -11.45 7.54 -3.51
N LYS A 31 -12.36 7.50 -4.50
CA LYS A 31 -13.47 8.44 -4.64
C LYS A 31 -14.38 8.42 -3.42
N THR A 32 -14.72 7.23 -2.94
CA THR A 32 -15.55 7.06 -1.73
C THR A 32 -14.85 7.66 -0.50
N PHE A 33 -13.56 7.41 -0.34
CA PHE A 33 -12.75 7.99 0.75
C PHE A 33 -12.71 9.52 0.68
N MET A 34 -12.50 10.09 -0.51
CA MET A 34 -12.33 11.52 -0.77
C MET A 34 -13.65 12.31 -0.78
N SER A 35 -14.79 11.65 -0.94
CA SER A 35 -16.10 12.29 -1.12
C SER A 35 -16.50 13.24 0.01
N ASP A 36 -16.11 12.89 1.23
CA ASP A 36 -16.42 13.62 2.46
C ASP A 36 -15.20 14.35 3.06
N LEU A 37 -14.13 14.58 2.28
CA LEU A 37 -12.99 15.36 2.77
C LEU A 37 -13.24 16.85 2.62
N SER A 38 -12.90 17.61 3.67
CA SER A 38 -12.82 19.06 3.57
C SER A 38 -11.69 19.48 2.61
N GLU A 39 -11.71 20.73 2.15
CA GLU A 39 -10.64 21.26 1.31
C GLU A 39 -9.27 21.21 1.99
N SER A 40 -9.20 21.54 3.28
CA SER A 40 -7.97 21.44 4.06
C SER A 40 -7.48 20.00 4.18
N GLU A 41 -8.37 19.01 4.36
CA GLU A 41 -7.99 17.59 4.41
C GLU A 41 -7.46 17.11 3.05
N LYS A 42 -8.01 17.60 1.93
CA LYS A 42 -7.48 17.32 0.59
C LYS A 42 -6.08 17.90 0.41
N ILE A 43 -5.85 19.13 0.85
CA ILE A 43 -4.52 19.77 0.83
C ILE A 43 -3.52 18.97 1.68
N ASP A 44 -3.93 18.55 2.88
CA ASP A 44 -3.08 17.78 3.80
C ASP A 44 -2.62 16.43 3.20
N ILE A 45 -3.40 15.78 2.33
CA ILE A 45 -3.04 14.51 1.69
C ILE A 45 -2.00 14.68 0.56
N VAL A 46 -1.98 15.84 -0.09
CA VAL A 46 -1.06 16.11 -1.23
C VAL A 46 0.17 16.91 -0.82
N THR A 47 0.26 17.31 0.44
CA THR A 47 1.34 18.18 0.95
C THR A 47 2.30 17.38 1.85
N GLY A 48 3.60 17.58 1.64
CA GLY A 48 4.62 16.99 2.50
C GLY A 48 4.54 17.52 3.93
N TYR A 49 4.68 16.63 4.90
CA TYR A 49 4.57 16.93 6.32
C TYR A 49 5.81 16.42 7.07
N MET A 50 6.53 17.30 7.76
CA MET A 50 7.66 16.94 8.62
C MET A 50 8.67 16.00 7.92
N ASN A 51 9.07 16.38 6.69
CA ASN A 51 10.00 15.58 5.88
C ASN A 51 11.39 15.53 6.53
N ASN A 52 12.07 14.39 6.42
CA ASN A 52 13.33 14.07 7.10
C ASN A 52 13.28 14.19 8.64
N GLN A 53 12.08 14.23 9.24
CA GLN A 53 11.89 14.26 10.68
C GLN A 53 11.22 12.95 11.09
N GLY A 54 12.01 11.92 11.35
CA GLY A 54 11.57 10.57 11.71
C GLY A 54 12.20 9.48 10.83
N SER A 55 11.50 8.36 10.68
CA SER A 55 12.02 7.17 9.97
C SER A 55 12.00 7.29 8.44
N CYS A 56 11.28 8.27 7.88
CA CYS A 56 10.96 8.38 6.46
C CYS A 56 11.47 9.70 5.87
N VAL A 57 11.93 9.65 4.62
CA VAL A 57 12.39 10.84 3.87
C VAL A 57 11.22 11.80 3.62
N GLY A 58 10.06 11.28 3.24
CA GLY A 58 8.84 12.06 3.06
C GLY A 58 7.68 11.52 3.89
N ASN A 59 6.77 12.40 4.34
CA ASN A 59 5.53 11.96 4.96
C ASN A 59 4.32 12.76 4.46
N ILE A 60 3.16 12.12 4.51
CA ILE A 60 1.84 12.77 4.41
C ILE A 60 1.19 12.72 5.78
N LYS A 61 0.55 13.82 6.18
CA LYS A 61 -0.03 14.00 7.50
C LYS A 61 -1.18 13.01 7.77
N PRO A 62 -1.34 12.49 9.00
CA PRO A 62 -2.51 11.69 9.37
C PRO A 62 -3.81 12.51 9.33
N LEU A 63 -4.92 11.86 8.99
CA LEU A 63 -6.28 12.39 9.13
C LEU A 63 -7.08 11.54 10.13
N PRO A 64 -7.08 11.89 11.43
CA PRO A 64 -7.70 11.07 12.49
C PRO A 64 -9.19 10.80 12.26
N ARG A 65 -9.94 11.79 11.75
CA ARG A 65 -11.38 11.68 11.47
C ARG A 65 -11.72 10.54 10.50
N LYS A 66 -10.84 10.30 9.52
CA LYS A 66 -10.99 9.24 8.51
C LYS A 66 -10.18 7.99 8.83
N ASN A 67 -9.63 7.91 10.05
CA ASN A 67 -8.70 6.85 10.49
C ASN A 67 -7.49 6.65 9.54
N PHE A 68 -7.14 7.67 8.77
CA PHE A 68 -6.00 7.64 7.87
C PHE A 68 -4.73 7.96 8.66
N LYS A 69 -3.78 7.03 8.68
CA LYS A 69 -2.55 7.16 9.48
C LYS A 69 -1.47 8.03 8.82
N GLY A 70 -1.73 8.58 7.64
CA GLY A 70 -0.73 9.25 6.83
C GLY A 70 0.02 8.26 5.94
N LEU A 71 0.99 8.78 5.19
CA LEU A 71 1.91 7.98 4.38
C LEU A 71 3.34 8.26 4.80
N CYS A 72 4.14 7.20 4.82
CA CYS A 72 5.59 7.27 4.97
C CYS A 72 6.22 6.89 3.63
N LEU A 73 6.97 7.81 3.06
CA LEU A 73 7.67 7.64 1.78
C LEU A 73 9.17 7.48 2.06
N GLN A 74 9.74 6.39 1.59
CA GLN A 74 11.17 6.10 1.75
C GLN A 74 11.83 5.79 0.41
N ASP A 75 13.02 6.35 0.22
CA ASP A 75 13.86 6.04 -0.92
C ASP A 75 14.17 4.53 -0.97
N GLY A 76 14.25 3.98 -2.19
CA GLY A 76 14.73 2.62 -2.31
C GLY A 76 14.67 1.93 -3.67
N PRO A 77 15.24 2.50 -4.75
CA PRO A 77 15.43 1.73 -5.99
C PRO A 77 16.27 0.46 -5.77
N ALA A 78 17.13 0.43 -4.73
CA ALA A 78 17.93 -0.73 -4.34
C ALA A 78 17.67 -1.19 -2.90
N GLY A 79 16.60 -0.72 -2.24
CA GLY A 79 16.32 -1.01 -0.83
C GLY A 79 15.99 0.20 0.03
N VAL A 80 15.34 -0.04 1.17
CA VAL A 80 14.94 0.98 2.14
C VAL A 80 16.15 1.80 2.62
N ARG A 81 16.20 3.09 2.30
CA ARG A 81 17.26 4.01 2.79
C ARG A 81 17.22 4.14 4.32
N PHE A 82 18.38 4.37 4.95
CA PHE A 82 18.56 4.52 6.41
C PHE A 82 18.12 3.32 7.26
N ASN A 83 17.83 2.18 6.64
CA ASN A 83 17.69 0.92 7.35
C ASN A 83 19.12 0.48 7.74
N GLY A 84 19.43 0.30 9.02
CA GLY A 84 20.78 -0.03 9.50
C GLY A 84 21.32 -1.41 9.06
N LYS A 85 20.80 -2.01 7.98
CA LYS A 85 21.27 -3.25 7.39
C LYS A 85 21.87 -2.95 6.01
N LEU A 86 23.11 -3.38 5.78
CA LEU A 86 23.66 -3.48 4.43
C LEU A 86 22.75 -4.41 3.62
N GLN A 87 22.06 -3.87 2.61
CA GLN A 87 21.36 -4.71 1.65
C GLN A 87 22.39 -5.25 0.65
N PRO A 88 22.44 -6.56 0.39
CA PRO A 88 23.31 -7.10 -0.63
C PRO A 88 22.93 -6.51 -2.00
N PRO A 89 23.91 -6.28 -2.89
CA PRO A 89 23.63 -5.74 -4.22
C PRO A 89 22.57 -6.60 -4.92
N GLY A 90 21.49 -5.95 -5.41
CA GLY A 90 20.43 -6.60 -6.18
C GLY A 90 19.22 -7.11 -5.39
N LYS A 91 19.17 -7.02 -4.05
CA LYS A 91 17.93 -7.31 -3.30
C LYS A 91 17.11 -6.06 -3.10
N VAL A 92 16.22 -5.77 -4.06
CA VAL A 92 15.23 -4.69 -3.92
C VAL A 92 14.03 -5.20 -3.12
N THR A 93 14.00 -4.97 -1.81
CA THR A 93 12.74 -5.15 -1.06
C THR A 93 11.93 -3.86 -1.18
N ILE A 94 11.18 -3.71 -2.28
CA ILE A 94 10.08 -2.74 -2.34
C ILE A 94 8.98 -3.31 -1.44
N LYS A 95 8.91 -2.85 -0.19
CA LYS A 95 7.64 -2.91 0.52
C LYS A 95 6.73 -1.92 -0.19
N TYR A 96 5.83 -2.45 -1.01
CA TYR A 96 4.72 -1.69 -1.57
C TYR A 96 4.13 -0.81 -0.47
N ILE A 97 3.85 0.45 -0.80
CA ILE A 97 3.02 1.32 0.02
C ILE A 97 1.66 0.62 0.07
N ILE A 98 1.42 -0.16 1.12
CA ILE A 98 0.08 -0.69 1.42
C ILE A 98 -0.70 0.51 1.90
N ILE A 99 -1.33 1.23 0.97
CA ILE A 99 -2.37 2.17 1.32
C ILE A 99 -3.56 1.31 1.74
N ASN A 100 -3.71 1.09 3.04
CA ASN A 100 -4.94 0.55 3.61
C ASN A 100 -5.98 1.68 3.55
N ILE A 101 -6.59 1.85 2.37
CA ILE A 101 -7.82 2.64 2.19
C ILE A 101 -9.03 1.70 2.34
#